data_AF-A0AA43FRX0-F1
#
_entry.id   AF-A0AA43FRX0-F1
#
_cell.length_a   1.000
_cell.length_b   1.000
_cell.length_c   1.000
_cell.angle_alpha   90.00
_cell.angle_beta   90.00
_cell.angle_gamma   90.00
#
_symmetry.space_group_name_H-M   'P 1'
#
loop_
_entity.id
_entity.type
_entity.pdbx_description
1 polymer ?
#
loop_
_entity_poly.entity_id
_entity_poly.type
_entity_poly.pdbx_seq_one_letter_code
_entity_poly.pdbx_strand_id
1 'polypeptide(L)'
;MHVTIRTMLSILALATVLPAGAGAQTCEWDAARMLARVFRLSNAMMASEAGELVLQDPAPAMVRYVEEHAKSLDGEGVVVTCGMALGRALRERGRAAFDVHARERATSMWQPGMSTEVPGDVASSINSAAVDLALMGEELQWLMGVLPQAARGNWQPYLATGTYSRRQTRQIMATMAALMAVDPEMASVMAGAPEEIARYSPLLEEQIVMLAVGIVG
;
A
#
# COMPACT_ATOMS: atom_id res chain seq x y z
N MET A 1 17.28 1.89 -5.59
CA MET A 1 16.60 0.81 -6.35
C MET A 1 16.89 -0.61 -5.87
N HIS A 2 17.87 -0.88 -5.00
CA HIS A 2 18.07 -2.24 -4.43
C HIS A 2 17.10 -2.61 -3.29
N VAL A 3 16.42 -1.63 -2.70
CA VAL A 3 15.49 -1.85 -1.58
C VAL A 3 14.21 -2.56 -2.03
N THR A 4 13.70 -2.25 -3.23
CA THR A 4 12.38 -2.71 -3.70
C THR A 4 12.30 -4.23 -3.98
N ILE A 5 13.39 -4.84 -4.46
CA ILE A 5 13.42 -6.30 -4.74
C ILE A 5 13.53 -7.11 -3.43
N ARG A 6 14.22 -6.57 -2.42
CA ARG A 6 14.43 -7.25 -1.13
C ARG A 6 13.14 -7.31 -0.31
N THR A 7 12.28 -6.28 -0.40
CA THR A 7 10.98 -6.25 0.29
C THR A 7 10.00 -7.31 -0.22
N MET A 8 10.02 -7.60 -1.53
CA MET A 8 9.05 -8.52 -2.15
C MET A 8 9.29 -9.99 -1.81
N LEU A 9 10.54 -10.42 -1.67
CA LEU A 9 10.89 -11.78 -1.23
C LEU A 9 10.56 -12.02 0.25
N SER A 10 10.68 -11.00 1.09
CA SER A 10 10.38 -11.12 2.53
C SER A 10 8.90 -11.30 2.83
N ILE A 11 8.00 -10.72 2.02
CA ILE A 11 6.54 -10.85 2.21
C ILE A 11 6.06 -12.28 1.93
N LEU A 12 6.63 -12.96 0.93
CA LEU A 12 6.29 -14.36 0.64
C LEU A 12 6.74 -15.32 1.75
N ALA A 13 7.89 -15.05 2.37
CA ALA A 13 8.41 -15.88 3.47
C ALA A 13 7.55 -15.76 4.74
N LEU A 14 7.05 -14.56 5.07
CA LEU A 14 6.18 -14.36 6.24
C LEU A 14 4.82 -15.04 6.12
N ALA A 15 4.31 -15.25 4.91
CA ALA A 15 3.01 -15.89 4.69
C ALA A 15 2.95 -17.37 5.13
N THR A 16 4.10 -18.02 5.36
CA THR A 16 4.18 -19.46 5.67
C THR A 16 4.26 -19.80 7.17
N VAL A 17 4.40 -18.80 8.07
CA VAL A 17 4.79 -19.05 9.47
C VAL A 17 3.71 -18.73 10.49
N LEU A 18 2.60 -18.09 10.11
CA LEU A 18 1.53 -17.74 11.07
C LEU A 18 0.34 -18.69 10.95
N PRO A 19 -0.10 -19.34 12.03
CA PRO A 19 -1.26 -20.22 12.01
C PRO A 19 -2.51 -19.42 11.62
N ALA A 20 -3.33 -19.95 10.73
CA ALA A 20 -4.63 -19.35 10.47
C ALA A 20 -5.43 -19.24 11.77
N GLY A 21 -5.65 -17.99 12.20
CA GLY A 21 -6.70 -17.71 13.15
C GLY A 21 -8.02 -18.20 12.54
N ALA A 22 -8.68 -19.12 13.24
CA ALA A 22 -9.98 -19.63 12.84
C ALA A 22 -10.96 -18.45 12.69
N GLY A 23 -11.36 -18.15 11.44
CA GLY A 23 -12.33 -17.09 11.13
C GLY A 23 -11.92 -16.08 10.06
N ALA A 24 -10.74 -16.22 9.42
CA ALA A 24 -10.42 -15.37 8.28
C ALA A 24 -11.34 -15.70 7.08
N GLN A 25 -12.24 -14.78 6.75
CA GLN A 25 -13.07 -14.86 5.57
C GLN A 25 -12.21 -14.57 4.33
N THR A 26 -12.03 -15.57 3.46
CA THR A 26 -11.33 -15.39 2.18
C THR A 26 -12.21 -14.61 1.22
N CYS A 27 -11.60 -13.70 0.45
CA CYS A 27 -12.32 -13.00 -0.60
C CYS A 27 -12.53 -13.89 -1.82
N GLU A 28 -13.69 -13.76 -2.48
CA GLU A 28 -13.85 -14.30 -3.83
C GLU A 28 -12.84 -13.65 -4.79
N TRP A 29 -12.37 -14.40 -5.78
CA TRP A 29 -11.34 -13.96 -6.72
C TRP A 29 -11.68 -12.64 -7.43
N ASP A 30 -12.93 -12.46 -7.84
CA ASP A 30 -13.35 -11.24 -8.53
C ASP A 30 -13.37 -10.03 -7.58
N ALA A 31 -13.83 -10.21 -6.34
CA ALA A 31 -13.77 -9.16 -5.32
C ALA A 31 -12.32 -8.80 -4.96
N ALA A 32 -11.43 -9.79 -4.87
CA ALA A 32 -10.01 -9.59 -4.63
C ALA A 32 -9.32 -8.79 -5.76
N ARG A 33 -9.64 -9.08 -7.03
CA ARG A 33 -9.13 -8.32 -8.17
C ARG A 33 -9.65 -6.88 -8.18
N MET A 34 -10.93 -6.67 -7.90
CA MET A 34 -11.48 -5.32 -7.79
C MET A 34 -10.84 -4.54 -6.64
N LEU A 35 -10.63 -5.19 -5.48
CA LEU A 35 -9.94 -4.60 -4.35
C LEU A 35 -8.50 -4.19 -4.68
N ALA A 36 -7.75 -5.09 -5.31
CA ALA A 36 -6.38 -4.82 -5.74
C ALA A 36 -6.31 -3.64 -6.72
N ARG A 37 -7.25 -3.60 -7.68
CA ARG A 37 -7.35 -2.52 -8.65
C ARG A 37 -7.66 -1.18 -7.99
N VAL A 38 -8.63 -1.14 -7.08
CA VAL A 38 -9.02 0.11 -6.42
C VAL A 38 -7.93 0.60 -5.46
N PHE A 39 -7.24 -0.30 -4.76
CA PHE A 39 -6.10 0.04 -3.93
C PHE A 39 -4.98 0.69 -4.77
N ARG A 40 -4.64 0.08 -5.92
CA ARG A 40 -3.63 0.63 -6.84
C ARG A 40 -4.04 2.00 -7.38
N LEU A 41 -5.27 2.14 -7.89
CA LEU A 41 -5.78 3.39 -8.44
C LEU A 41 -5.87 4.51 -7.40
N SER A 42 -6.11 4.15 -6.14
CA SER A 42 -6.16 5.12 -5.05
C SER A 42 -4.79 5.72 -4.73
N ASN A 43 -3.68 5.07 -5.10
CA ASN A 43 -2.35 5.58 -4.82
C ASN A 43 -1.98 6.66 -5.86
N ALA A 44 -1.91 7.91 -5.42
CA ALA A 44 -1.69 9.09 -6.27
C ALA A 44 -0.41 9.01 -7.12
N MET A 45 0.62 8.30 -6.66
CA MET A 45 1.84 8.11 -7.44
C MET A 45 1.67 7.11 -8.61
N MET A 46 0.69 6.21 -8.51
CA MET A 46 0.39 5.17 -9.50
C MET A 46 -0.65 5.61 -10.54
N ALA A 47 -1.31 6.75 -10.31
CA ALA A 47 -2.48 7.17 -11.06
C ALA A 47 -2.15 7.97 -12.34
N SER A 48 -0.96 7.78 -12.90
CA SER A 48 -0.60 8.37 -14.19
C SER A 48 -1.37 7.69 -15.32
N GLU A 49 -2.14 8.46 -16.08
CA GLU A 49 -2.47 8.10 -17.45
C GLU A 49 -1.41 8.77 -18.35
N ALA A 50 -0.82 8.00 -19.28
CA ALA A 50 0.11 8.50 -20.30
C ALA A 50 1.43 9.16 -19.81
N GLY A 51 1.94 8.78 -18.63
CA GLY A 51 3.24 9.26 -18.15
C GLY A 51 3.22 10.64 -17.49
N GLU A 52 2.05 11.25 -17.33
CA GLU A 52 1.91 12.52 -16.61
C GLU A 52 1.62 12.25 -15.13
N LEU A 53 2.37 12.93 -14.26
CA LEU A 53 2.16 12.86 -12.82
C LEU A 53 0.85 13.58 -12.47
N VAL A 54 -0.25 12.85 -12.36
CA VAL A 54 -1.54 13.41 -11.99
C VAL A 54 -1.55 13.71 -10.49
N LEU A 55 -1.33 14.98 -10.15
CA LEU A 55 -1.42 15.49 -8.78
C LEU A 55 -2.86 15.79 -8.33
N GLN A 56 -3.85 15.51 -9.19
CA GLN A 56 -5.26 15.69 -8.91
C GLN A 56 -5.82 14.48 -8.17
N ASP A 57 -6.53 14.74 -7.08
CA ASP A 57 -7.18 13.73 -6.25
C ASP A 57 -8.71 13.95 -6.33
N PRO A 58 -9.54 12.90 -6.54
CA PRO A 58 -9.16 11.59 -7.04
C PRO A 58 -8.68 11.66 -8.51
N ALA A 59 -7.80 10.75 -8.89
CA ALA A 59 -7.40 10.63 -10.29
C ALA A 59 -8.61 10.24 -11.18
N PRO A 60 -8.70 10.71 -12.44
CA PRO A 60 -9.81 10.39 -13.34
C PRO A 60 -10.07 8.89 -13.51
N ALA A 61 -9.00 8.08 -13.57
CA ALA A 61 -9.09 6.62 -13.65
C ALA A 61 -9.76 6.01 -12.41
N MET A 62 -9.52 6.57 -11.23
CA MET A 62 -10.17 6.16 -9.98
C MET A 62 -11.65 6.50 -10.00
N VAL A 63 -12.00 7.71 -10.45
CA VAL A 63 -13.41 8.15 -10.56
C VAL A 63 -14.19 7.22 -11.47
N ARG A 64 -13.70 7.04 -12.70
CA ARG A 64 -14.32 6.14 -13.70
C ARG A 64 -14.48 4.72 -13.15
N TYR A 65 -13.45 4.18 -12.51
CA TYR A 65 -13.50 2.83 -11.96
C TYR A 65 -14.53 2.68 -10.84
N VAL A 66 -14.62 3.66 -9.93
CA VAL A 66 -15.61 3.66 -8.85
C VAL A 66 -17.03 3.78 -9.37
N GLU A 67 -17.27 4.62 -10.39
CA GLU A 67 -18.58 4.77 -11.03
C GLU A 67 -19.03 3.47 -11.74
N GLU A 68 -18.13 2.85 -12.50
CA GLU A 68 -18.39 1.57 -13.20
C GLU A 68 -18.72 0.42 -12.23
N HIS A 69 -18.16 0.44 -11.02
CA HIS A 69 -18.28 -0.63 -10.02
C HIS A 69 -19.02 -0.20 -8.75
N ALA A 70 -19.85 0.85 -8.83
CA ALA A 70 -20.47 1.49 -7.66
C ALA A 70 -21.20 0.52 -6.73
N LYS A 71 -21.93 -0.46 -7.28
CA LYS A 71 -22.65 -1.48 -6.49
C LYS A 71 -21.71 -2.38 -5.69
N SER A 72 -20.58 -2.77 -6.26
CA SER A 72 -19.58 -3.62 -5.59
C SER A 72 -18.81 -2.85 -4.50
N LEU A 73 -18.79 -1.52 -4.62
CA LEU A 73 -18.07 -0.59 -3.75
C LEU A 73 -18.97 0.17 -2.76
N ASP A 74 -20.28 -0.14 -2.71
CA ASP A 74 -21.17 0.39 -1.68
C ASP A 74 -20.84 -0.23 -0.30
N GLY A 75 -21.39 0.32 0.79
CA GLY A 75 -21.11 -0.13 2.17
C GLY A 75 -21.40 -1.61 2.46
N GLU A 76 -22.30 -2.24 1.72
CA GLU A 76 -22.62 -3.68 1.79
C GLU A 76 -21.97 -4.47 0.63
N GLY A 77 -21.23 -3.79 -0.24
CA GLY A 77 -20.57 -4.38 -1.39
C GLY A 77 -19.55 -5.44 -1.00
N VAL A 78 -19.44 -6.48 -1.82
CA VAL A 78 -18.50 -7.60 -1.60
C VAL A 78 -17.04 -7.13 -1.54
N VAL A 79 -16.68 -6.07 -2.28
CA VAL A 79 -15.33 -5.50 -2.28
C VAL A 79 -15.05 -4.76 -0.98
N VAL A 80 -16.03 -4.00 -0.46
CA VAL A 80 -15.91 -3.28 0.82
C VAL A 80 -15.77 -4.24 1.98
N THR A 81 -16.62 -5.28 2.02
CA THR A 81 -16.54 -6.33 3.04
C THR A 81 -15.18 -7.04 3.00
N CYS A 82 -14.75 -7.46 1.80
CA CYS A 82 -13.45 -8.08 1.58
C CYS A 82 -12.28 -7.17 2.04
N GLY A 83 -12.25 -5.92 1.60
CA GLY A 83 -11.17 -4.99 1.92
C GLY A 83 -11.10 -4.64 3.40
N MET A 84 -12.24 -4.54 4.09
CA MET A 84 -12.27 -4.34 5.54
C MET A 84 -11.71 -5.55 6.29
N ALA A 85 -12.09 -6.76 5.89
CA ALA A 85 -11.60 -8.00 6.48
C ALA A 85 -10.08 -8.16 6.26
N LEU A 86 -9.62 -8.01 5.01
CA LEU A 86 -8.20 -8.05 4.67
C LEU A 86 -7.42 -6.97 5.41
N GLY A 87 -7.91 -5.74 5.42
CA GLY A 87 -7.23 -4.63 6.08
C GLY A 87 -7.03 -4.85 7.58
N ARG A 88 -8.03 -5.42 8.27
CA ARG A 88 -7.90 -5.84 9.67
C ARG A 88 -6.86 -6.93 9.84
N ALA A 89 -6.94 -7.98 9.03
CA ALA A 89 -6.02 -9.13 9.11
C ALA A 89 -4.56 -8.72 8.88
N LEU A 90 -4.28 -7.87 7.88
CA LEU A 90 -2.93 -7.36 7.61
C LEU A 90 -2.42 -6.50 8.77
N ARG A 91 -3.28 -5.66 9.37
CA ARG A 91 -2.89 -4.84 10.52
C ARG A 91 -2.55 -5.67 11.74
N GLU A 92 -3.35 -6.70 12.03
CA GLU A 92 -3.10 -7.62 13.13
C GLU A 92 -1.82 -8.44 12.91
N ARG A 93 -1.62 -8.98 11.70
CA ARG A 93 -0.39 -9.70 11.32
C ARG A 93 0.85 -8.81 11.41
N GLY A 94 0.78 -7.59 10.89
CA GLY A 94 1.88 -6.63 10.99
C GLY A 94 2.24 -6.32 12.45
N ARG A 95 1.25 -6.14 13.33
CA ARG A 95 1.49 -5.95 14.77
C ARG A 95 2.10 -7.17 15.44
N ALA A 96 1.61 -8.37 15.12
CA ALA A 96 2.10 -9.62 15.70
C ALA A 96 3.54 -9.96 15.23
N ALA A 97 3.88 -9.60 13.98
CA ALA A 97 5.20 -9.80 13.42
C ALA A 97 6.22 -8.73 13.83
N PHE A 98 5.76 -7.59 14.36
CA PHE A 98 6.66 -6.50 14.74
C PHE A 98 7.45 -6.87 15.98
N ASP A 99 8.76 -6.70 15.91
CA ASP A 99 9.66 -7.01 17.00
C ASP A 99 10.21 -5.77 17.68
N VAL A 100 9.71 -5.51 18.89
CA VAL A 100 10.13 -4.37 19.72
C VAL A 100 11.58 -4.45 20.17
N HIS A 101 12.17 -5.66 20.19
CA HIS A 101 13.56 -5.92 20.57
C HIS A 101 14.50 -6.08 19.37
N ALA A 102 14.03 -5.84 18.14
CA ALA A 102 14.85 -5.98 16.92
C ALA A 102 16.17 -5.22 17.01
N ARG A 103 16.15 -4.01 17.57
CA ARG A 103 17.34 -3.18 17.76
C ARG A 103 18.32 -3.78 18.75
N GLU A 104 17.84 -4.24 19.90
CA GLU A 104 18.68 -4.88 20.92
C GLU A 104 19.33 -6.15 20.37
N ARG A 105 18.57 -6.97 19.65
CA ARG A 105 19.10 -8.15 18.97
C ARG A 105 20.13 -7.78 17.90
N ALA A 106 19.83 -6.81 17.04
CA ALA A 106 20.77 -6.35 16.03
C ALA A 106 22.08 -5.83 16.67
N THR A 107 21.98 -5.08 17.78
CA THR A 107 23.14 -4.62 18.55
C THR A 107 23.92 -5.78 19.15
N SER A 108 23.25 -6.80 19.69
CA SER A 108 23.92 -7.98 20.26
C SER A 108 24.69 -8.82 19.23
N MET A 109 24.24 -8.80 17.97
CA MET A 109 24.89 -9.49 16.84
C MET A 109 26.01 -8.64 16.21
N TRP A 110 26.02 -7.34 16.49
CA TRP A 110 26.98 -6.42 15.89
C TRP A 110 28.31 -6.50 16.63
N GLN A 111 29.38 -6.75 15.87
CA GLN A 111 30.75 -6.70 16.36
C GLN A 111 31.53 -5.63 15.59
N PRO A 112 32.28 -4.74 16.28
CA PRO A 112 33.12 -3.75 15.63
C PRO A 112 34.05 -4.40 14.60
N GLY A 113 34.03 -3.93 13.36
CA GLY A 113 34.89 -4.42 12.27
C GLY A 113 34.36 -5.60 11.46
N MET A 114 33.23 -6.21 11.82
CA MET A 114 32.62 -7.31 11.04
C MET A 114 31.39 -6.91 10.22
N SER A 115 30.76 -5.77 10.51
CA SER A 115 29.61 -5.28 9.75
C SER A 115 29.69 -3.78 9.53
N THR A 116 29.40 -3.35 8.30
CA THR A 116 29.19 -1.95 7.93
C THR A 116 27.77 -1.48 8.22
N GLU A 117 26.83 -2.42 8.44
CA GLU A 117 25.43 -2.09 8.72
C GLU A 117 25.29 -1.69 10.19
N VAL A 118 24.76 -0.49 10.42
CA VAL A 118 24.51 0.01 11.76
C VAL A 118 23.30 -0.76 12.33
N PRO A 119 23.29 -1.13 13.62
CA PRO A 119 22.17 -1.90 14.21
C PRO A 119 20.78 -1.33 13.97
N GLY A 120 20.66 0.00 13.78
CA GLY A 120 19.40 0.65 13.41
C GLY A 120 18.86 0.21 12.06
N ASP A 121 19.71 0.04 11.06
CA ASP A 121 19.33 -0.36 9.69
C ASP A 121 18.89 -1.82 9.67
N VAL A 122 19.61 -2.69 10.38
CA VAL A 122 19.24 -4.10 10.55
C VAL A 122 17.90 -4.22 11.27
N ALA A 123 17.70 -3.47 12.35
CA ALA A 123 16.43 -3.46 13.07
C ALA A 123 15.27 -2.96 12.20
N SER A 124 15.50 -1.92 11.39
CA SER A 124 14.53 -1.45 10.41
C SER A 124 14.22 -2.52 9.36
N SER A 125 15.23 -3.23 8.87
CA SER A 125 15.05 -4.34 7.92
C SER A 125 14.31 -5.53 8.52
N ILE A 126 14.52 -5.84 9.81
CA ILE A 126 13.80 -6.91 10.51
C ILE A 126 12.30 -6.57 10.57
N ASN A 127 11.98 -5.31 10.89
CA ASN A 127 10.61 -4.88 11.10
C ASN A 127 9.92 -4.34 9.84
N SER A 128 10.61 -4.19 8.71
CA SER A 128 10.05 -3.52 7.53
C SER A 128 8.80 -4.22 7.00
N ALA A 129 8.83 -5.56 6.88
CA ALA A 129 7.67 -6.33 6.42
C ALA A 129 6.47 -6.20 7.38
N ALA A 130 6.72 -6.18 8.69
CA ALA A 130 5.69 -6.01 9.71
C ALA A 130 5.03 -4.61 9.61
N VAL A 131 5.84 -3.57 9.42
CA VAL A 131 5.37 -2.19 9.22
C VAL A 131 4.59 -2.08 7.91
N ASP A 132 5.09 -2.65 6.82
CA ASP A 132 4.44 -2.60 5.50
C ASP A 132 3.06 -3.26 5.54
N LEU A 133 2.92 -4.43 6.19
CA LEU A 133 1.63 -5.09 6.39
C LEU A 133 0.67 -4.23 7.21
N ALA A 134 1.16 -3.61 8.29
CA ALA A 134 0.35 -2.76 9.14
C ALA A 134 -0.17 -1.53 8.38
N LEU A 135 0.70 -0.86 7.62
CA LEU A 135 0.35 0.30 6.81
C LEU A 135 -0.62 -0.05 5.68
N MET A 136 -0.39 -1.16 4.97
CA MET A 136 -1.31 -1.66 3.95
C MET A 136 -2.70 -1.95 4.55
N GLY A 137 -2.73 -2.53 5.74
CA GLY A 137 -3.97 -2.83 6.46
C GLY A 137 -4.75 -1.59 6.89
N GLU A 138 -4.06 -0.53 7.34
CA GLU A 138 -4.67 0.75 7.66
C GLU A 138 -5.20 1.46 6.41
N GLU A 139 -4.45 1.38 5.31
CA GLU A 139 -4.81 1.97 4.04
C GLU A 139 -6.07 1.33 3.44
N LEU A 140 -6.16 0.00 3.44
CA LEU A 140 -7.35 -0.72 2.99
C LEU A 140 -8.58 -0.37 3.83
N GLN A 141 -8.46 -0.33 5.16
CA GLN A 141 -9.56 0.03 6.05
C GLN A 141 -10.04 1.46 5.82
N TRP A 142 -9.12 2.41 5.66
CA TRP A 142 -9.47 3.78 5.33
C TRP A 142 -10.19 3.84 3.98
N LEU A 143 -9.64 3.20 2.95
CA LEU A 143 -10.18 3.22 1.60
C LEU A 143 -11.60 2.64 1.58
N MET A 144 -11.81 1.47 2.20
CA MET A 144 -13.13 0.87 2.30
C MET A 144 -14.11 1.68 3.15
N GLY A 145 -13.62 2.54 4.05
CA GLY A 145 -14.45 3.49 4.81
C GLY A 145 -14.95 4.68 3.98
N VAL A 146 -14.20 5.10 2.95
CA VAL A 146 -14.54 6.29 2.14
C VAL A 146 -15.15 5.96 0.78
N LEU A 147 -14.83 4.80 0.19
CA LEU A 147 -15.35 4.40 -1.13
C LEU A 147 -16.87 4.26 -1.23
N PRO A 148 -17.59 3.79 -0.19
CA PRO A 148 -19.06 3.78 -0.23
C PRO A 148 -19.68 5.14 -0.50
N GLN A 149 -19.07 6.22 -0.02
CA GLN A 149 -19.53 7.58 -0.27
C GLN A 149 -19.13 8.04 -1.68
N ALA A 150 -17.92 7.71 -2.10
CA ALA A 150 -17.44 7.99 -3.46
C ALA A 150 -18.30 7.30 -4.54
N ALA A 151 -18.71 6.06 -4.30
CA ALA A 151 -19.62 5.29 -5.17
C ALA A 151 -21.01 5.94 -5.28
N ARG A 152 -21.39 6.80 -4.33
CA ARG A 152 -22.62 7.63 -4.36
C ARG A 152 -22.37 9.03 -4.91
N GLY A 153 -21.20 9.28 -5.50
CA GLY A 153 -20.78 10.57 -6.05
C GLY A 153 -20.21 11.56 -5.01
N ASN A 154 -20.14 11.18 -3.72
CA ASN A 154 -19.59 12.04 -2.68
C ASN A 154 -18.11 11.73 -2.41
N TRP A 155 -17.23 12.42 -3.12
CA TRP A 155 -15.78 12.28 -2.98
C TRP A 155 -15.16 13.06 -1.82
N GLN A 156 -15.95 13.88 -1.10
CA GLN A 156 -15.41 14.73 -0.04
C GLN A 156 -14.65 13.92 1.02
N PRO A 157 -15.17 12.80 1.56
CA PRO A 157 -14.47 12.06 2.62
C PRO A 157 -13.12 11.52 2.15
N TYR A 158 -13.07 11.04 0.91
CA TYR A 158 -11.84 10.56 0.29
C TYR A 158 -10.80 11.69 0.18
N LEU A 159 -11.22 12.91 -0.18
CA LEU A 159 -10.34 14.07 -0.34
C LEU A 159 -9.88 14.69 0.98
N ALA A 160 -10.79 14.81 1.95
CA ALA A 160 -10.55 15.52 3.19
C ALA A 160 -9.83 14.68 4.24
N THR A 161 -9.89 13.36 4.12
CA THR A 161 -9.27 12.44 5.07
C THR A 161 -8.09 11.71 4.43
N GLY A 162 -7.56 10.69 5.09
CA GLY A 162 -6.42 9.92 4.62
C GLY A 162 -5.70 9.28 5.78
N THR A 163 -5.03 8.17 5.52
CA THR A 163 -4.02 7.62 6.43
C THR A 163 -2.85 8.59 6.63
N TYR A 164 -1.99 8.31 7.61
CA TYR A 164 -0.77 9.11 7.83
C TYR A 164 0.09 9.16 6.56
N SER A 165 0.33 8.00 5.93
CA SER A 165 1.11 7.88 4.69
C SER A 165 0.51 8.74 3.58
N ARG A 166 -0.82 8.71 3.37
CA ARG A 166 -1.46 9.58 2.36
C ARG A 166 -1.29 11.06 2.59
N ARG A 167 -1.43 11.52 3.83
CA ARG A 167 -1.24 12.95 4.15
C ARG A 167 0.20 13.35 3.91
N GLN A 168 1.14 12.50 4.30
CA GLN A 168 2.57 12.71 4.06
C GLN A 168 2.90 12.72 2.56
N THR A 169 2.40 11.76 1.79
CA THR A 169 2.58 11.71 0.33
C THR A 169 2.02 12.98 -0.30
N ARG A 170 0.80 13.41 0.00
CA ARG A 170 0.26 14.67 -0.54
C ARG A 170 1.13 15.88 -0.22
N GLN A 171 1.65 15.97 1.00
CA GLN A 171 2.57 17.04 1.39
C GLN A 171 3.88 17.00 0.59
N ILE A 172 4.51 15.82 0.48
CA ILE A 172 5.73 15.62 -0.30
C ILE A 172 5.49 15.95 -1.76
N MET A 173 4.40 15.47 -2.36
CA MET A 173 4.07 15.73 -3.76
C MET A 173 3.83 17.21 -4.03
N ALA A 174 3.20 17.93 -3.10
CA ALA A 174 3.04 19.38 -3.21
C ALA A 174 4.39 20.11 -3.16
N THR A 175 5.32 19.69 -2.29
CA THR A 175 6.69 20.22 -2.27
C THR A 175 7.45 19.89 -3.54
N MET A 176 7.34 18.65 -4.05
CA MET A 176 8.00 18.22 -5.28
C MET A 176 7.47 18.99 -6.49
N ALA A 177 6.15 19.26 -6.57
CA ALA A 177 5.57 20.11 -7.60
C ALA A 177 6.16 21.52 -7.62
N ALA A 178 6.33 22.12 -6.43
CA ALA A 178 6.96 23.42 -6.31
C ALA A 178 8.44 23.41 -6.75
N LEU A 179 9.17 22.33 -6.46
CA LEU A 179 10.56 22.16 -6.89
C LEU A 179 10.69 21.95 -8.40
N MET A 180 9.86 21.09 -9.00
CA MET A 180 9.85 20.86 -10.45
C MET A 180 9.56 22.12 -11.26
N ALA A 181 8.81 23.08 -10.68
CA ALA A 181 8.53 24.35 -11.34
C ALA A 181 9.76 25.26 -11.46
N VAL A 182 10.79 25.05 -10.64
CA VAL A 182 12.02 25.88 -10.59
C VAL A 182 13.29 25.12 -10.97
N ASP A 183 13.22 23.80 -11.08
CA ASP A 183 14.33 22.90 -11.42
C ASP A 183 13.95 21.97 -12.60
N PRO A 184 14.41 22.27 -13.82
CA PRO A 184 14.14 21.47 -15.01
C PRO A 184 14.74 20.05 -14.96
N GLU A 185 15.84 19.84 -14.24
CA GLU A 185 16.47 18.51 -14.11
C GLU A 185 15.59 17.62 -13.23
N MET A 186 15.13 18.16 -12.09
CA MET A 186 14.15 17.48 -11.23
C MET A 186 12.85 17.15 -11.99
N ALA A 187 12.33 18.11 -12.78
CA ALA A 187 11.14 17.89 -13.59
C ALA A 187 11.33 16.73 -14.59
N SER A 188 12.50 16.65 -15.25
CA SER A 188 12.80 15.56 -16.18
C SER A 188 12.90 14.20 -15.49
N VAL A 189 13.52 14.13 -14.31
CA VAL A 189 13.61 12.88 -13.53
C VAL A 189 12.23 12.41 -13.09
N MET A 190 11.40 13.34 -12.60
CA MET A 190 10.05 13.03 -12.12
C MET A 190 9.08 12.67 -13.25
N ALA A 191 9.30 13.18 -14.48
CA ALA A 191 8.53 12.78 -15.65
C ALA A 191 8.70 11.29 -16.02
N GLY A 192 9.85 10.67 -15.68
CA GLY A 192 10.08 9.23 -15.88
C GLY A 192 9.56 8.34 -14.75
N ALA A 193 9.25 8.90 -13.57
CA ALA A 193 8.81 8.14 -12.42
C ALA A 193 7.51 7.33 -12.65
N PRO A 194 6.49 7.85 -13.35
CA PRO A 194 5.26 7.10 -13.56
C PRO A 194 5.44 5.85 -14.42
N GLU A 195 6.34 5.87 -15.41
CA GLU A 195 6.64 4.70 -16.24
C GLU A 195 7.30 3.59 -15.42
N GLU A 196 8.28 3.94 -14.59
CA GLU A 196 8.92 2.99 -13.66
C GLU A 196 7.91 2.41 -12.68
N ILE A 197 7.03 3.26 -12.13
CA ILE A 197 5.96 2.83 -11.23
C ILE A 197 4.97 1.90 -11.93
N ALA A 198 4.59 2.21 -13.18
CA ALA A 198 3.70 1.38 -13.99
C ALA A 198 4.29 -0.02 -14.24
N ARG A 199 5.62 -0.16 -14.34
CA ARG A 199 6.30 -1.45 -14.50
C ARG A 199 6.09 -2.39 -13.31
N TYR A 200 6.02 -1.86 -12.08
CA TYR A 200 5.83 -2.67 -10.87
C TYR A 200 4.35 -2.79 -10.45
N SER A 201 3.47 -1.99 -11.05
CA SER A 201 2.02 -1.95 -10.79
C SER A 201 1.33 -3.33 -10.80
N PRO A 202 1.55 -4.20 -11.81
CA PRO A 202 0.88 -5.50 -11.87
C PRO A 202 1.26 -6.40 -10.70
N LEU A 203 2.50 -6.31 -10.23
CA LEU A 203 2.97 -7.14 -9.13
C LEU A 203 2.31 -6.76 -7.80
N LEU A 204 2.02 -5.47 -7.59
CA LEU A 204 1.25 -5.02 -6.43
C LEU A 204 -0.19 -5.52 -6.48
N GLU A 205 -0.84 -5.49 -7.65
CA GLU A 205 -2.19 -6.03 -7.79
C GLU A 205 -2.21 -7.53 -7.45
N GLU A 206 -1.30 -8.31 -8.04
CA GLU A 206 -1.18 -9.75 -7.77
C GLU A 206 -0.89 -10.03 -6.30
N GLN A 207 -0.03 -9.25 -5.64
CA GLN A 207 0.21 -9.38 -4.21
C GLN A 207 -1.06 -9.18 -3.38
N ILE A 208 -1.86 -8.15 -3.68
CA ILE A 208 -3.12 -7.91 -2.96
C ILE A 208 -4.13 -9.02 -3.26
N VAL A 209 -4.22 -9.49 -4.50
CA VAL A 209 -5.10 -10.62 -4.86
C VAL A 209 -4.70 -11.86 -4.09
N MET A 210 -3.41 -12.21 -4.08
CA MET A 210 -2.89 -13.36 -3.35
C MET A 210 -3.10 -13.23 -1.84
N LEU A 211 -2.96 -12.03 -1.28
CA LEU A 211 -3.24 -11.79 0.14
C LEU A 211 -4.73 -11.83 0.44
N ALA A 212 -5.61 -11.38 -0.45
CA ALA A 212 -7.06 -11.33 -0.26
C ALA A 212 -7.72 -12.71 -0.40
N VAL A 213 -7.33 -13.46 -1.43
CA VAL A 213 -7.80 -14.84 -1.66
C VAL A 213 -7.09 -15.78 -0.69
N GLY A 214 -5.78 -15.57 -0.52
CA GLY A 214 -4.90 -16.32 0.35
C GLY A 214 -4.65 -15.61 1.68
N ILE A 215 -5.69 -15.15 2.37
CA ILE A 215 -5.63 -15.18 3.83
C ILE A 215 -5.66 -16.68 4.20
N VAL A 216 -4.52 -17.34 3.95
CA VAL A 216 -4.30 -18.79 3.92
C VAL A 216 -4.38 -19.35 5.34
N GLY A 217 -4.90 -20.60 5.39
CA GLY A 217 -4.81 -21.59 6.46
C GLY A 217 -3.46 -21.70 7.15
#